data_AF-Q8TIC6-F1
#
_entry.id   AF-Q8TIC6-F1
#
_cell.length_a   1.000
_cell.length_b   1.000
_cell.length_c   1.000
_cell.angle_alpha   90.00
_cell.angle_beta   90.00
_cell.angle_gamma   90.00
#
_symmetry.space_group_name_H-M   'P 1'
#
loop_
_entity.id
_entity.type
_entity.pdbx_description
1 polymer ?
#
loop_
_entity_poly.entity_id
_entity_poly.type
_entity_poly.pdbx_seq_one_letter_code
_entity_poly.pdbx_strand_id
1 'polypeptide(L)'
;MHHMKIFKAELEEIIGLLIGLIFWYLWLFVTITMSFEINFFAQTQINIWVSMGLLILFMFTGHYIVSSGAIDEKKRIEDIVIIKSNLIGYFLWLILMIFAYLLNIEVSSKASLVGGYITIFLICLYMKKRVVKAERQSSC
;
A
#
# COMPACT_ATOMS: atom_id res chain seq x y z
N MET A 1 6.15 -7.04 34.36
CA MET A 1 7.09 -6.94 33.22
C MET A 1 6.45 -7.34 31.88
N HIS A 2 5.62 -8.39 31.81
CA HIS A 2 4.93 -8.82 30.58
C HIS A 2 3.93 -7.77 30.03
N HIS A 3 3.14 -7.12 30.89
CA HIS A 3 2.19 -6.07 30.47
C HIS A 3 2.88 -4.85 29.84
N MET A 4 4.08 -4.49 30.32
CA MET A 4 4.83 -3.35 29.79
C MET A 4 5.42 -3.62 28.40
N LYS A 5 5.73 -4.89 28.09
CA LYS A 5 6.18 -5.29 26.74
C LYS A 5 5.03 -5.28 25.73
N ILE A 6 3.85 -5.76 26.11
CA ILE A 6 2.65 -5.74 25.26
C ILE A 6 2.26 -4.30 24.93
N PHE A 7 2.13 -3.45 25.96
CA PHE A 7 1.76 -2.04 25.79
C PHE A 7 2.74 -1.30 24.87
N LYS A 8 4.04 -1.57 25.00
CA LYS A 8 5.06 -0.97 24.14
C LYS A 8 4.89 -1.40 22.67
N ALA A 9 4.61 -2.67 22.41
CA ALA A 9 4.40 -3.17 21.05
C ALA A 9 3.17 -2.52 20.41
N GLU A 10 2.04 -2.48 21.11
CA GLU A 10 0.81 -1.82 20.62
C GLU A 10 1.03 -0.33 20.32
N LEU A 11 1.81 0.35 21.16
CA LEU A 11 2.16 1.75 20.94
C LEU A 11 3.01 1.93 19.68
N GLU A 12 4.02 1.08 19.47
CA GLU A 12 4.86 1.10 18.27
C GLU A 12 4.07 0.81 16.99
N GLU A 13 3.10 -0.10 17.02
CA GLU A 13 2.19 -0.37 15.90
C GLU A 13 1.38 0.89 15.52
N ILE A 14 0.78 1.56 16.51
CA ILE A 14 0.00 2.80 16.28
C ILE A 14 0.90 3.93 15.75
N ILE A 15 2.07 4.13 16.36
CA ILE A 15 3.02 5.16 15.93
C ILE A 15 3.47 4.89 14.49
N GLY A 16 3.73 3.64 14.14
CA GLY A 16 4.11 3.26 12.79
C GLY A 16 3.05 3.59 11.74
N LEU A 17 1.78 3.29 12.02
CA LEU A 17 0.67 3.65 11.13
C LEU A 17 0.53 5.17 10.98
N LEU A 18 0.66 5.93 12.07
CA LEU A 18 0.62 7.40 12.05
C LEU A 18 1.76 7.99 11.21
N ILE A 19 2.98 7.47 11.37
CA ILE A 19 4.13 7.88 10.55
C ILE A 19 3.86 7.61 9.07
N GLY A 20 3.33 6.42 8.74
CA GLY A 20 2.92 6.09 7.38
C GLY A 20 1.89 7.06 6.82
N LEU A 21 0.88 7.43 7.62
CA LEU A 21 -0.13 8.42 7.22
C LEU A 21 0.47 9.82 7.00
N ILE A 22 1.43 10.24 7.83
CA ILE A 22 2.15 11.51 7.65
C ILE A 22 2.91 11.51 6.32
N PHE A 23 3.62 10.44 5.99
CA PHE A 23 4.31 10.31 4.70
C PHE A 23 3.33 10.35 3.52
N TRP A 24 2.16 9.76 3.67
CA TRP A 24 1.12 9.86 2.64
C TRP A 24 0.60 11.29 2.47
N TYR A 25 0.41 12.06 3.55
CA TYR A 25 0.05 13.48 3.43
C TYR A 25 1.14 14.32 2.77
N LEU A 26 2.42 14.05 3.08
CA LEU A 26 3.55 14.70 2.40
C LEU A 26 3.54 14.36 0.90
N TRP A 27 3.25 13.11 0.56
CA TRP A 27 3.08 12.69 -0.83
C TRP A 27 1.91 13.42 -1.52
N LEU A 28 0.74 13.50 -0.87
CA LEU A 28 -0.40 14.25 -1.40
C LEU A 28 -0.02 15.69 -1.68
N PHE A 29 0.66 16.35 -0.75
CA PHE A 29 1.15 17.72 -0.92
C PHE A 29 2.02 17.85 -2.18
N VAL A 30 2.99 16.95 -2.39
CA VAL A 30 3.83 16.92 -3.60
C VAL A 30 3.00 16.69 -4.87
N THR A 31 2.05 15.75 -4.86
CA THR A 31 1.22 15.49 -6.05
C THR A 31 0.34 16.68 -6.42
N ILE A 32 -0.19 17.40 -5.43
CA ILE A 32 -1.01 18.59 -5.66
C ILE A 32 -0.15 19.71 -6.26
N THR A 33 1.01 20.02 -5.67
CA THR A 33 1.88 21.10 -6.14
C THR A 33 2.39 20.85 -7.57
N MET A 34 2.82 19.62 -7.88
CA MET A 34 3.21 19.27 -9.25
C MET A 34 2.04 19.30 -10.23
N SER A 35 0.82 18.99 -9.77
CA SER A 35 -0.36 19.01 -10.65
C SER A 35 -0.73 20.42 -11.10
N PHE A 36 -0.50 21.44 -10.27
CA PHE A 36 -0.73 22.84 -10.61
C PHE A 36 0.24 23.35 -11.69
N GLU A 37 1.48 22.88 -11.72
CA GLU A 37 2.49 23.37 -12.66
C GLU A 37 2.40 22.71 -14.06
N ILE A 38 1.95 21.45 -14.13
CA ILE A 38 2.10 20.60 -15.35
C ILE A 38 0.76 20.44 -16.10
N ASN A 39 -0.34 21.07 -15.69
CA ASN A 39 -1.71 20.75 -16.16
C ASN A 39 -2.05 19.25 -16.01
N PHE A 40 -1.38 18.54 -15.11
CA PHE A 40 -1.59 17.11 -14.83
C PHE A 40 -3.01 16.82 -14.32
N PHE A 41 -3.74 17.85 -13.86
CA PHE A 41 -5.18 17.79 -13.55
C PHE A 41 -6.05 17.32 -14.73
N ALA A 42 -5.60 17.44 -15.99
CA ALA A 42 -6.33 16.94 -17.15
C ALA A 42 -6.41 15.40 -17.18
N GLN A 43 -5.48 14.68 -16.53
CA GLN A 43 -5.44 13.21 -16.48
C GLN A 43 -6.06 12.69 -15.18
N THR A 44 -7.36 12.93 -15.02
CA THR A 44 -8.10 12.68 -13.77
C THR A 44 -7.92 11.25 -13.24
N GLN A 45 -7.91 10.25 -14.12
CA GLN A 45 -7.85 8.85 -13.72
C GLN A 45 -6.47 8.38 -13.22
N ILE A 46 -5.38 8.90 -13.83
CA ILE A 46 -3.99 8.58 -13.46
C ILE A 46 -3.63 9.35 -12.20
N ASN A 47 -3.95 10.66 -12.15
CA ASN A 47 -3.65 11.51 -11.01
C ASN A 47 -4.25 10.95 -9.71
N ILE A 48 -5.53 10.58 -9.77
CA ILE A 48 -6.22 10.00 -8.61
C ILE A 48 -5.54 8.73 -8.11
N TRP A 49 -5.07 7.86 -9.01
CA TRP A 49 -4.35 6.65 -8.61
C TRP A 49 -2.96 6.96 -8.04
N VAL A 50 -2.23 7.89 -8.64
CA VAL A 50 -0.90 8.32 -8.16
C VAL A 50 -1.00 8.92 -6.74
N SER A 51 -2.02 9.74 -6.47
CA SER A 51 -2.22 10.33 -5.14
C SER A 51 -2.72 9.34 -4.10
N MET A 52 -3.73 8.53 -4.42
CA MET A 52 -4.41 7.67 -3.44
C MET A 52 -3.83 6.27 -3.34
N GLY A 53 -3.33 5.71 -4.45
CA GLY A 53 -2.91 4.31 -4.56
C GLY A 53 -1.76 3.92 -3.62
N LEU A 54 -0.95 4.89 -3.16
CA LEU A 54 0.16 4.67 -2.23
C LEU A 54 -0.24 4.71 -0.75
N LEU A 55 -1.50 5.03 -0.41
CA LEU A 55 -1.96 5.15 0.98
C LEU A 55 -1.65 3.89 1.81
N ILE A 56 -2.12 2.73 1.33
CA ILE A 56 -1.94 1.46 2.04
C ILE A 56 -0.45 1.11 2.11
N LEU A 57 0.31 1.35 1.04
CA LEU A 57 1.76 1.11 1.02
C LEU A 57 2.47 1.90 2.12
N PHE A 58 2.19 3.21 2.26
CA PHE A 58 2.83 4.03 3.28
C PHE A 58 2.42 3.63 4.69
N MET A 59 1.13 3.34 4.93
CA MET A 59 0.66 2.87 6.23
C MET A 59 1.41 1.60 6.69
N PHE A 60 1.46 0.56 5.83
CA PHE A 60 2.12 -0.70 6.19
C PHE A 60 3.64 -0.59 6.21
N THR A 61 4.24 0.28 5.40
CA THR A 61 5.67 0.54 5.47
C THR A 61 6.04 1.26 6.77
N GLY A 62 5.27 2.26 7.18
CA GLY A 62 5.45 2.94 8.46
C GLY A 62 5.27 1.99 9.65
N HIS A 63 4.21 1.17 9.60
CA HIS A 63 3.98 0.10 10.58
C HIS A 63 5.19 -0.84 10.67
N TYR A 64 5.67 -1.37 9.55
CA TYR A 64 6.80 -2.29 9.50
C TYR A 64 8.08 -1.66 10.06
N ILE A 65 8.43 -0.45 9.63
CA ILE A 65 9.68 0.21 10.04
C ILE A 65 9.73 0.41 11.55
N VAL A 66 8.61 0.83 12.16
CA VAL A 66 8.58 1.21 13.57
C VAL A 66 8.37 0.00 14.48
N SER A 67 7.52 -0.95 14.08
CA SER A 67 7.08 -2.04 14.96
C SER A 67 7.81 -3.36 14.73
N SER A 68 8.62 -3.52 13.67
CA SER A 68 9.28 -4.80 13.30
C SER A 68 10.14 -5.45 14.39
N GLY A 69 10.64 -4.66 15.35
CA GLY A 69 11.40 -5.14 16.51
C GLY A 69 10.55 -5.57 17.70
N ALA A 70 9.26 -5.20 17.74
CA ALA A 70 8.35 -5.47 18.85
C ALA A 70 7.21 -6.44 18.49
N ILE A 71 6.86 -6.56 17.21
CA ILE A 71 5.87 -7.52 16.73
C ILE A 71 6.46 -8.92 16.55
N ASP A 72 5.60 -9.93 16.55
CA ASP A 72 6.01 -11.30 16.26
C ASP A 72 6.43 -11.48 14.78
N GLU A 73 7.14 -12.57 14.52
CA GLU A 73 7.62 -12.89 13.17
C GLU A 73 6.49 -13.07 12.17
N LYS A 74 5.34 -13.59 12.60
CA LYS A 74 4.19 -13.81 11.73
C LYS A 74 3.62 -12.49 11.22
N LYS A 75 3.38 -11.52 12.10
CA LYS A 75 2.94 -10.16 11.76
C LYS A 75 3.96 -9.47 10.86
N ARG A 76 5.25 -9.61 11.16
CA ARG A 76 6.32 -9.06 10.32
C ARG A 76 6.29 -9.62 8.90
N ILE A 77 6.08 -10.93 8.75
CA ILE A 77 5.92 -11.59 7.44
C ILE A 77 4.65 -11.09 6.74
N GLU A 78 3.53 -10.95 7.46
CA GLU A 78 2.29 -10.41 6.92
C GLU A 78 2.48 -8.99 6.38
N ASP A 79 3.16 -8.10 7.11
CA ASP A 79 3.50 -6.75 6.65
C ASP A 79 4.33 -6.79 5.36
N ILE A 80 5.36 -7.63 5.29
CA ILE A 80 6.19 -7.78 4.09
C ILE A 80 5.34 -8.22 2.88
N VAL A 81 4.41 -9.16 3.09
CA VAL A 81 3.50 -9.62 2.04
C VAL A 81 2.59 -8.48 1.58
N ILE A 82 2.06 -7.69 2.52
CA ILE A 82 1.20 -6.56 2.21
C ILE A 82 1.97 -5.47 1.46
N ILE A 83 3.18 -5.12 1.90
CA ILE A 83 4.06 -4.15 1.23
C ILE A 83 4.38 -4.59 -0.20
N LYS A 84 4.80 -5.85 -0.39
CA LYS A 84 5.13 -6.40 -1.72
C LYS A 84 3.91 -6.42 -2.65
N SER A 85 2.76 -6.87 -2.14
CA SER A 85 1.53 -6.91 -2.95
C SER A 85 1.02 -5.52 -3.30
N ASN A 86 1.15 -4.54 -2.40
CA ASN A 86 0.86 -3.13 -2.68
C ASN A 86 1.77 -2.59 -3.78
N LEU A 87 3.09 -2.81 -3.72
CA LEU A 87 4.02 -2.38 -4.76
C LEU A 87 3.64 -2.97 -6.13
N ILE A 88 3.46 -4.29 -6.19
CA ILE A 88 3.12 -4.98 -7.45
C ILE A 88 1.77 -4.47 -7.98
N GLY A 89 0.74 -4.42 -7.12
CA GLY A 89 -0.60 -3.99 -7.52
C GLY A 89 -0.67 -2.51 -7.92
N TYR A 90 0.08 -1.65 -7.23
CA TYR A 90 0.19 -0.24 -7.57
C TYR A 90 0.72 -0.03 -8.98
N PHE A 91 1.86 -0.63 -9.30
CA PHE A 91 2.47 -0.49 -10.62
C PHE A 91 1.66 -1.19 -11.71
N LEU A 92 1.12 -2.38 -11.44
CA LEU A 92 0.27 -3.09 -12.39
C LEU A 92 -0.95 -2.26 -12.77
N TRP A 93 -1.64 -1.70 -11.79
CA TRP A 93 -2.81 -0.87 -12.04
C TRP A 93 -2.44 0.46 -12.69
N LEU A 94 -1.35 1.10 -12.28
CA LEU A 94 -0.86 2.33 -12.91
C LEU A 94 -0.59 2.14 -14.41
N ILE A 95 0.03 1.02 -14.80
CA ILE A 95 0.27 0.67 -16.20
C ILE A 95 -1.07 0.53 -16.96
N LEU A 96 -2.07 -0.13 -16.37
CA LEU A 96 -3.41 -0.24 -16.97
C LEU A 96 -4.07 1.13 -17.16
N MET A 97 -3.95 2.04 -16.19
CA MET A 97 -4.50 3.40 -16.29
C MET A 97 -3.80 4.23 -17.38
N ILE A 98 -2.49 4.05 -17.57
CA ILE A 98 -1.73 4.67 -18.65
C ILE A 98 -2.22 4.13 -20.01
N PHE A 99 -2.38 2.82 -20.17
CA PHE A 99 -2.91 2.24 -21.40
C PHE A 99 -4.34 2.72 -21.70
N ALA A 100 -5.22 2.74 -20.70
CA ALA A 100 -6.58 3.25 -20.85
C ALA A 100 -6.57 4.71 -21.35
N TYR A 101 -5.71 5.55 -20.76
CA TYR A 101 -5.54 6.94 -21.19
C TYR A 101 -5.04 7.05 -22.64
N LEU A 102 -4.00 6.29 -23.01
CA LEU A 102 -3.44 6.29 -24.37
C LEU A 102 -4.46 5.82 -25.43
N LEU A 103 -5.40 4.96 -25.04
CA LEU A 103 -6.48 4.47 -25.89
C LEU A 103 -7.74 5.37 -25.87
N ASN A 104 -7.69 6.51 -25.17
CA ASN A 104 -8.84 7.39 -24.93
C ASN A 104 -10.04 6.69 -24.28
N ILE A 105 -9.76 5.69 -23.42
CA ILE A 105 -10.77 5.03 -22.60
C ILE A 105 -10.90 5.82 -21.29
N GLU A 106 -12.06 6.44 -21.10
CA GLU A 106 -12.39 7.13 -19.86
C GLU A 106 -12.77 6.13 -18.76
N VAL A 107 -11.97 6.10 -17.70
CA VAL A 107 -12.27 5.37 -16.48
C VAL A 107 -12.65 6.38 -15.40
N SER A 108 -13.85 6.25 -14.85
CA SER A 108 -14.28 7.13 -13.76
C SER A 108 -13.30 7.07 -12.58
N SER A 109 -13.13 8.18 -11.87
CA SER A 109 -12.31 8.29 -10.67
C SER A 109 -12.55 7.17 -9.66
N LYS A 110 -13.84 6.85 -9.43
CA LYS A 110 -14.24 5.79 -8.49
C LYS A 110 -13.82 4.40 -9.01
N ALA A 111 -14.00 4.13 -10.30
CA ALA A 111 -13.60 2.87 -10.90
C ALA A 111 -12.08 2.69 -10.89
N SER A 112 -11.31 3.76 -11.14
CA SER A 112 -9.85 3.76 -11.04
C SER A 112 -9.39 3.37 -9.62
N LEU A 113 -9.95 3.99 -8.58
CA LEU A 113 -9.60 3.69 -7.19
C LEU A 113 -10.00 2.27 -6.78
N VAL A 114 -11.26 1.90 -7.02
CA VAL A 114 -11.79 0.60 -6.59
C VAL A 114 -11.07 -0.53 -7.33
N GLY A 115 -10.87 -0.41 -8.64
CA GLY A 115 -10.16 -1.40 -9.43
C GLY A 115 -8.71 -1.60 -8.99
N GLY A 116 -8.01 -0.52 -8.64
CA GLY A 116 -6.65 -0.59 -8.13
C GLY A 116 -6.55 -1.29 -6.78
N TYR A 117 -7.41 -0.95 -5.82
CA TYR A 117 -7.42 -1.62 -4.52
C TYR A 117 -7.89 -3.09 -4.61
N ILE A 118 -8.85 -3.41 -5.48
CA ILE A 118 -9.21 -4.81 -5.76
C ILE A 118 -8.00 -5.57 -6.31
N THR A 119 -7.25 -4.97 -7.23
CA THR A 119 -6.04 -5.58 -7.81
C THR A 119 -5.00 -5.86 -6.73
N ILE A 120 -4.70 -4.89 -5.86
CA ILE A 120 -3.81 -5.06 -4.70
C ILE A 120 -4.30 -6.19 -3.80
N PHE A 121 -5.60 -6.20 -3.47
CA PHE A 121 -6.20 -7.22 -2.61
C PHE A 121 -6.06 -8.63 -3.18
N LEU A 122 -6.34 -8.81 -4.48
CA LEU A 122 -6.20 -10.11 -5.16
C LEU A 122 -4.74 -10.60 -5.15
N ILE A 123 -3.78 -9.70 -5.41
CA ILE A 123 -2.35 -10.02 -5.33
C ILE A 123 -1.96 -10.41 -3.90
N CYS A 124 -2.46 -9.69 -2.90
CA CYS A 124 -2.21 -10.00 -1.49
C CYS A 124 -2.74 -11.39 -1.12
N LEU A 125 -3.97 -11.74 -1.51
CA LEU A 125 -4.53 -13.07 -1.28
C LEU A 125 -3.69 -14.17 -1.94
N TYR A 126 -3.27 -13.93 -3.19
CA TYR A 126 -2.42 -14.86 -3.92
C TYR A 126 -1.07 -15.08 -3.22
N MET A 127 -0.40 -14.02 -2.79
CA MET A 127 0.87 -14.11 -2.08
C MET A 127 0.72 -14.78 -0.71
N LYS A 128 -0.31 -14.41 0.07
CA LYS A 128 -0.58 -15.01 1.38
C LYS A 128 -0.78 -16.52 1.27
N LYS A 129 -1.54 -16.98 0.26
CA LYS A 129 -1.72 -18.42 -0.02
C LYS A 129 -0.38 -19.13 -0.29
N ARG A 130 0.57 -18.49 -0.99
CA ARG A 130 1.89 -19.06 -1.27
C ARG A 130 2.77 -19.17 -0.03
N VAL A 131 2.75 -18.15 0.84
CA VAL A 131 3.49 -18.17 2.11
C VAL A 131 3.02 -19.32 3.00
N VAL A 132 1.70 -19.43 3.22
CA VAL A 132 1.10 -20.53 4.01
C VAL A 132 1.44 -21.91 3.43
N LYS A 133 1.49 -22.04 2.10
CA LYS A 133 1.88 -23.30 1.45
C LYS A 133 3.37 -23.62 1.67
N ALA A 134 4.25 -22.63 1.62
CA ALA A 134 5.68 -22.81 1.84
C ALA A 134 5.97 -23.23 3.28
N GLU A 135 5.32 -22.62 4.27
CA GLU A 135 5.45 -22.98 5.69
C GLU A 135 5.06 -24.44 5.94
N ARG A 136 3.92 -24.90 5.36
CA ARG A 136 3.49 -26.30 5.47
C ARG A 136 4.45 -27.30 4.84
N GLN A 137 5.18 -26.91 3.79
CA GLN A 137 6.16 -27.77 3.13
C GLN A 137 7.49 -27.85 3.89
N SER A 138 7.85 -26.82 4.67
CA SER A 138 9.06 -26.82 5.51
C SER A 138 8.90 -27.53 6.87
N SER A 139 7.68 -27.84 7.28
CA SER A 139 7.38 -28.54 8.54
C SER A 139 7.18 -30.06 8.38
N CYS A 140 7.38 -30.60 7.18
CA CYS A 140 7.23 -32.01 6.84
C CYS A 140 8.58 -32.60 6.42
#